data_AF-A0A1I7JEY7-F1
#
_entry.id   AF-A0A1I7JEY7-F1
#
_cell.length_a   1.000
_cell.length_b   1.000
_cell.length_c   1.000
_cell.angle_alpha   90.00
_cell.angle_beta   90.00
_cell.angle_gamma   90.00
#
_symmetry.space_group_name_H-M   'P 1'
#
loop_
_entity.id
_entity.type
_entity.pdbx_description
1 polymer ?
#
loop_
_entity_poly.entity_id
_entity_poly.type
_entity_poly.pdbx_seq_one_letter_code
_entity_poly.pdbx_strand_id
1 'polypeptide(L)'
;MDAVTCKPCSLAACWALDPQQPAQLLISSFEGPLARMTHETLSYIQRNYLRETVIKHPDRAEATRVWNFPYAAIEEALVNVVYHRSYEEHEPIEVRISNDELVILSFPGPDRSIRLEAFQAGRAVSRRYRNRRIGEFLKELDLTEGRSTGIPKILKVMAANGSPAPLFESYARGEPMLTAVGGRG
;
A
#
# COMPACT_ATOMS: atom_id res chain seq x y z
N MET A 1 21.55 -17.88 16.29
CA MET A 1 21.28 -16.81 17.27
C MET A 1 20.62 -15.64 16.55
N ASP A 2 19.33 -15.53 16.31
CA ASP A 2 18.18 -16.44 16.37
C ASP A 2 17.22 -15.92 15.31
N ALA A 3 16.78 -16.82 14.42
CA ALA A 3 15.74 -16.50 13.47
C ALA A 3 14.50 -16.15 14.27
N VAL A 4 14.01 -14.91 14.12
CA VAL A 4 12.72 -14.48 14.64
C VAL A 4 11.66 -15.36 13.97
N THR A 5 11.34 -16.49 14.61
CA THR A 5 10.25 -17.38 14.22
C THR A 5 8.95 -16.68 14.55
N CYS A 6 8.53 -15.80 13.65
CA CYS A 6 7.15 -15.37 13.58
C CYS A 6 6.33 -16.63 13.26
N LYS A 7 5.49 -17.09 14.22
CA LYS A 7 4.42 -18.09 13.97
C LYS A 7 3.63 -17.65 12.73
N PRO A 8 3.03 -18.57 11.93
CA PRO A 8 2.54 -18.26 10.59
C PRO A 8 1.51 -17.13 10.64
N CYS A 9 2.00 -15.91 10.43
CA CYS A 9 1.20 -14.71 10.32
C CYS A 9 1.05 -14.50 8.82
N SER A 10 -0.15 -14.73 8.31
CA SER A 10 -0.51 -14.26 6.99
C SER A 10 -0.29 -12.75 6.97
N LEU A 11 0.64 -12.27 6.13
CA LEU A 11 0.98 -10.85 6.11
C LEU A 11 -0.13 -10.05 5.46
N ALA A 12 -0.63 -10.53 4.32
CA ALA A 12 -1.58 -9.84 3.49
C ALA A 12 -2.67 -10.80 3.02
N ALA A 13 -3.94 -10.43 3.24
CA ALA A 13 -5.08 -11.02 2.53
C ALA A 13 -5.46 -10.04 1.42
N CYS A 14 -5.18 -10.43 0.17
CA CYS A 14 -5.64 -9.69 -1.00
C CYS A 14 -7.06 -10.13 -1.34
N TRP A 15 -8.01 -9.21 -1.21
CA TRP A 15 -9.40 -9.36 -1.62
C TRP A 15 -9.59 -8.61 -2.93
N ALA A 16 -9.95 -9.31 -4.00
CA ALA A 16 -10.23 -8.65 -5.26
C ALA A 16 -11.50 -9.18 -5.89
N LEU A 17 -12.22 -8.30 -6.59
CA LEU A 17 -13.29 -8.71 -7.48
C LEU A 17 -12.67 -9.45 -8.68
N ASP A 18 -13.16 -10.66 -8.99
CA ASP A 18 -12.73 -11.41 -10.16
C ASP A 18 -13.03 -10.58 -11.43
N PRO A 19 -12.00 -10.22 -12.24
CA PRO A 19 -12.20 -9.45 -13.47
C PRO A 19 -13.08 -10.14 -14.52
N GLN A 20 -13.23 -11.46 -14.45
CA GLN A 20 -14.11 -12.24 -15.33
C GLN A 20 -15.46 -12.56 -14.68
N GLN A 21 -15.57 -12.47 -13.35
CA GLN A 21 -16.80 -12.74 -12.58
C GLN A 21 -16.94 -11.77 -11.40
N PRO A 22 -17.46 -10.54 -11.60
CA PRO A 22 -17.45 -9.48 -10.57
C PRO A 22 -18.26 -9.80 -9.29
N ALA A 23 -19.01 -10.89 -9.26
CA ALA A 23 -19.71 -11.39 -8.07
C ALA A 23 -18.83 -12.31 -7.17
N GLN A 24 -17.62 -12.66 -7.59
CA GLN A 24 -16.72 -13.55 -6.85
C GLN A 24 -15.54 -12.78 -6.24
N LEU A 25 -15.37 -12.91 -4.92
CA LEU A 25 -14.20 -12.42 -4.19
C LEU A 25 -13.09 -13.46 -4.25
N LEU A 26 -11.94 -13.08 -4.80
CA LEU A 26 -10.71 -13.86 -4.74
C LEU A 26 -9.92 -13.44 -3.51
N ILE A 27 -9.54 -14.43 -2.70
CA ILE A 27 -8.69 -14.23 -1.52
C ILE A 27 -7.35 -14.91 -1.79
N SER A 28 -6.27 -14.13 -1.76
CA SER A 28 -4.90 -14.65 -1.77
C SER A 28 -4.22 -14.32 -0.46
N SER A 29 -3.64 -15.34 0.19
CA SER A 29 -2.84 -15.19 1.41
C SER A 29 -1.37 -15.52 1.14
N PHE A 30 -0.48 -14.74 1.75
CA PHE A 30 0.97 -14.91 1.65
C PHE A 30 1.55 -15.21 3.03
N GLU A 31 2.37 -16.27 3.11
CA GLU A 31 2.98 -16.76 4.35
C GLU A 31 4.50 -16.93 4.17
N GLY A 32 5.29 -16.60 5.20
CA GLY A 32 6.74 -16.74 5.18
C GLY A 32 7.46 -15.56 5.84
N PRO A 33 8.72 -15.28 5.47
CA PRO A 33 9.45 -14.11 5.93
C PRO A 33 8.82 -12.81 5.41
N LEU A 34 8.88 -11.73 6.21
CA LEU A 34 8.26 -10.43 5.93
C LEU A 34 8.63 -9.88 4.55
N ALA A 35 9.92 -9.94 4.20
CA ALA A 35 10.44 -9.51 2.91
C ALA A 35 9.77 -10.24 1.76
N ARG A 36 9.74 -11.58 1.84
CA ARG A 36 9.17 -12.45 0.82
C ARG A 36 7.69 -12.17 0.66
N MET A 37 6.94 -12.11 1.75
CA MET A 37 5.51 -11.82 1.71
C MET A 37 5.21 -10.45 1.09
N THR A 38 6.02 -9.43 1.40
CA THR A 38 5.89 -8.09 0.79
C THR A 38 6.13 -8.13 -0.72
N HIS A 39 7.21 -8.77 -1.17
CA HIS A 39 7.52 -8.92 -2.59
C HIS A 39 6.47 -9.76 -3.34
N GLU A 40 6.01 -10.85 -2.75
CA GLU A 40 4.97 -11.71 -3.36
C GLU A 40 3.65 -10.96 -3.49
N THR A 41 3.26 -10.18 -2.47
CA THR A 41 2.06 -9.32 -2.51
C THR A 41 2.18 -8.29 -3.63
N LEU A 42 3.29 -7.54 -3.70
CA LEU A 42 3.50 -6.55 -4.77
C LEU A 42 3.51 -7.18 -6.16
N SER A 43 4.21 -8.31 -6.31
CA SER A 43 4.28 -9.05 -7.58
C SER A 43 2.92 -9.61 -7.98
N TYR A 44 2.09 -9.99 -7.02
CA TYR A 44 0.72 -10.44 -7.27
C TYR A 44 -0.17 -9.28 -7.72
N ILE A 45 -0.09 -8.12 -7.06
CA ILE A 45 -0.86 -6.93 -7.45
C ILE A 45 -0.47 -6.48 -8.85
N GLN A 46 0.84 -6.37 -9.11
CA GLN A 46 1.38 -5.94 -10.40
C GLN A 46 0.93 -6.81 -11.56
N ARG A 47 0.99 -8.15 -11.41
CA ARG A 47 0.67 -9.08 -12.49
C ARG A 47 -0.83 -9.20 -12.77
N ASN A 48 -1.67 -9.10 -11.74
CA ASN A 48 -3.09 -9.45 -11.87
C ASN A 48 -4.02 -8.23 -11.97
N TYR A 49 -3.63 -7.08 -11.40
CA TYR A 49 -4.53 -5.93 -11.26
C TYR A 49 -4.02 -4.64 -11.88
N LEU A 50 -2.72 -4.51 -12.16
CA LEU A 50 -2.20 -3.31 -12.81
C LEU A 50 -2.36 -3.39 -14.32
N ARG A 51 -3.01 -2.36 -14.88
CA ARG A 51 -3.30 -2.24 -16.30
C ARG A 51 -2.85 -0.88 -16.79
N GLU A 52 -2.15 -0.88 -17.92
CA GLU A 52 -1.78 0.34 -18.64
C GLU A 52 -2.85 0.63 -19.70
N THR A 53 -3.39 1.84 -19.67
CA THR A 53 -4.28 2.39 -20.69
C THR A 53 -3.48 3.34 -21.57
N VAL A 54 -3.52 3.12 -22.89
CA VAL A 54 -2.85 3.95 -23.90
C VAL A 54 -3.89 4.81 -24.61
N ILE A 55 -3.85 6.12 -24.37
CA ILE A 55 -4.76 7.10 -24.95
C ILE A 55 -4.07 7.74 -26.16
N LYS A 56 -4.63 7.52 -27.35
CA LYS A 56 -4.18 8.18 -28.59
C LYS A 56 -4.88 9.52 -28.74
N HIS A 57 -4.12 10.53 -29.15
CA HIS A 57 -4.62 11.89 -29.35
C HIS A 57 -4.63 12.19 -30.85
N PRO A 58 -5.72 12.75 -31.41
CA PRO A 58 -5.79 13.05 -32.85
C PRO A 58 -4.92 14.26 -33.25
N ASP A 59 -4.60 15.12 -32.29
CA ASP A 59 -3.90 16.40 -32.45
C ASP A 59 -2.38 16.32 -32.20
N ARG A 60 -1.87 15.17 -31.74
CA ARG A 60 -0.44 14.93 -31.53
C ARG A 60 -0.04 13.50 -31.83
N ALA A 61 1.20 13.29 -32.27
CA ALA A 61 1.74 11.96 -32.57
C ALA A 61 1.96 11.10 -31.31
N GLU A 62 2.15 11.73 -30.15
CA GLU A 62 2.48 11.07 -28.89
C GLU A 62 1.21 10.52 -28.20
N ALA A 63 1.24 9.26 -27.78
CA ALA A 63 0.19 8.66 -26.96
C ALA A 63 0.45 8.90 -25.47
N THR A 64 -0.60 9.18 -24.70
CA THR A 64 -0.51 9.24 -23.23
C THR A 64 -0.70 7.84 -22.65
N ARG A 65 0.24 7.40 -21.81
CA ARG A 65 0.14 6.13 -21.09
C ARG A 65 -0.20 6.41 -19.64
N VAL A 66 -1.22 5.74 -19.14
CA VAL A 66 -1.68 5.89 -17.76
C VAL A 66 -1.91 4.54 -17.13
N TRP A 67 -1.53 4.37 -15.88
CA TRP A 67 -1.86 3.17 -15.12
C TRP A 67 -3.16 3.38 -14.36
N ASN A 68 -3.97 2.32 -14.23
CA ASN A 68 -5.14 2.35 -13.35
C ASN A 68 -4.73 2.66 -11.90
N PHE A 69 -3.66 2.01 -11.41
CA PHE A 69 -3.01 2.35 -10.16
C PHE A 69 -1.48 2.40 -10.35
N PRO A 70 -0.79 3.50 -9.99
CA PRO A 70 0.66 3.56 -10.10
C PRO A 70 1.36 2.57 -9.15
N TYR A 71 2.21 1.70 -9.69
CA TYR A 71 2.95 0.70 -8.90
C TYR A 71 3.72 1.34 -7.73
N ALA A 72 4.44 2.43 -7.98
CA ALA A 72 5.23 3.11 -6.94
C ALA A 72 4.38 3.67 -5.79
N ALA A 73 3.10 4.00 -6.03
CA ALA A 73 2.18 4.42 -4.97
C ALA A 73 1.75 3.22 -4.11
N ILE A 74 1.47 2.09 -4.73
CA ILE A 74 1.10 0.84 -4.05
C ILE A 74 2.26 0.29 -3.23
N GLU A 75 3.47 0.25 -3.82
CA GLU A 75 4.69 -0.16 -3.15
C GLU A 75 4.91 0.64 -1.88
N GLU A 76 4.86 1.97 -2.00
CA GLU A 76 5.06 2.85 -0.85
C GLU A 76 3.98 2.68 0.21
N ALA A 77 2.71 2.56 -0.20
CA ALA A 77 1.59 2.35 0.71
C ALA A 77 1.70 1.02 1.46
N LEU A 78 1.99 -0.08 0.77
CA LEU A 78 2.11 -1.40 1.36
C LEU A 78 3.31 -1.48 2.30
N VAL A 79 4.47 -0.98 1.88
CA VAL A 79 5.69 -0.98 2.70
C VAL A 79 5.48 -0.13 3.95
N ASN A 80 4.83 1.03 3.83
CA ASN A 80 4.49 1.87 4.97
C ASN A 80 3.57 1.14 5.97
N VAL A 81 2.57 0.41 5.47
CA VAL A 81 1.66 -0.39 6.29
C VAL A 81 2.38 -1.55 6.99
N VAL A 82 3.20 -2.32 6.26
CA VAL A 82 4.07 -3.37 6.82
C VAL A 82 4.94 -2.80 7.94
N TYR A 83 5.51 -1.62 7.72
CA TYR A 83 6.41 -0.99 8.67
C TYR A 83 5.71 -0.56 9.96
N HIS A 84 4.48 -0.08 9.86
CA HIS A 84 3.71 0.50 10.96
C HIS A 84 2.74 -0.48 11.66
N ARG A 85 2.54 -1.70 11.11
CA ARG A 85 1.73 -2.77 11.72
C ARG A 85 2.19 -3.10 13.15
N SER A 86 1.23 -3.39 14.04
CA SER A 86 1.53 -4.07 15.30
C SER A 86 1.63 -5.57 15.05
N TYR A 87 2.78 -6.15 15.38
CA TYR A 87 3.01 -7.59 15.28
C TYR A 87 2.53 -8.35 16.53
N GLU A 88 1.94 -7.64 17.49
CA GLU A 88 1.23 -8.24 18.62
C GLU A 88 -0.22 -8.62 18.24
N GLU A 89 -0.76 -8.00 17.19
CA GLU A 89 -2.11 -8.28 16.67
C GLU A 89 -2.08 -9.44 15.66
N HIS A 90 -3.15 -10.23 15.64
CA HIS A 90 -3.27 -11.42 14.79
C HIS A 90 -3.85 -11.10 13.41
N GLU A 91 -4.46 -9.93 13.25
CA GLU A 91 -5.12 -9.49 12.02
C GLU A 91 -4.08 -9.27 10.91
N PRO A 92 -4.28 -9.86 9.71
CA PRO A 92 -3.40 -9.62 8.58
C PRO A 92 -3.54 -8.17 8.10
N ILE A 93 -2.59 -7.72 7.28
CA ILE A 93 -2.82 -6.57 6.41
C ILE A 93 -3.89 -6.99 5.41
N GLU A 94 -4.87 -6.13 5.14
CA GLU A 94 -5.85 -6.40 4.09
C GLU A 94 -5.56 -5.50 2.90
N VAL A 95 -5.50 -6.07 1.71
CA VAL A 95 -5.43 -5.31 0.46
C VAL A 95 -6.71 -5.59 -0.31
N ARG A 96 -7.58 -4.61 -0.44
CA ARG A 96 -8.84 -4.72 -1.18
C ARG A 96 -8.70 -4.01 -2.51
N ILE A 97 -8.99 -4.68 -3.61
CA ILE A 97 -8.84 -4.15 -4.97
C ILE A 97 -10.18 -4.23 -5.68
N SER A 98 -10.70 -3.07 -6.07
CA SER A 98 -11.85 -2.94 -6.96
C SER A 98 -11.42 -2.24 -8.25
N ASN A 99 -12.38 -1.94 -9.13
CA ASN A 99 -12.10 -1.21 -10.36
C ASN A 99 -11.68 0.25 -10.09
N ASP A 100 -12.26 0.85 -9.06
CA ASP A 100 -12.16 2.29 -8.80
C ASP A 100 -11.26 2.62 -7.61
N GLU A 101 -10.93 1.63 -6.77
CA GLU A 101 -10.11 1.83 -5.58
C GLU A 101 -9.23 0.63 -5.24
N LEU A 102 -8.04 0.91 -4.74
CA LEU A 102 -7.18 -0.04 -4.05
C LEU A 102 -6.99 0.44 -2.62
N VAL A 103 -7.46 -0.36 -1.66
CA VAL A 103 -7.46 -0.03 -0.23
C VAL A 103 -6.52 -0.95 0.52
N ILE A 104 -5.55 -0.38 1.24
CA ILE A 104 -4.66 -1.12 2.14
C ILE A 104 -5.02 -0.78 3.59
N LEU A 105 -5.31 -1.82 4.38
CA LEU A 105 -5.73 -1.73 5.78
C LEU A 105 -4.75 -2.45 6.69
N SER A 106 -4.41 -1.84 7.81
CA SER A 106 -3.65 -2.52 8.87
C SER A 106 -3.90 -1.97 10.25
N PHE A 107 -3.80 -2.83 11.25
CA PHE A 107 -3.89 -2.47 12.65
C PHE A 107 -2.50 -2.29 13.29
N PRO A 108 -2.34 -1.34 14.23
CA PRO A 108 -3.27 -0.27 14.61
C PRO A 108 -3.10 0.96 13.72
N GLY A 109 -4.07 1.87 13.78
CA GLY A 109 -3.99 3.19 13.15
C GLY A 109 -2.82 4.07 13.63
N PRO A 110 -2.66 5.26 13.02
CA PRO A 110 -1.55 6.16 13.27
C PRO A 110 -1.42 6.56 14.74
N ASP A 111 -0.20 6.93 15.15
CA ASP A 111 0.05 7.49 16.49
C ASP A 111 -0.79 8.75 16.71
N ARG A 112 -1.41 8.88 17.89
CA ARG A 112 -2.31 9.98 18.27
C ARG A 112 -1.68 11.37 18.15
N SER A 113 -0.35 11.44 18.19
CA SER A 113 0.40 12.70 18.02
C SER A 113 0.45 13.19 16.57
N ILE A 114 0.04 12.36 15.60
CA ILE A 114 -0.02 12.70 14.18
C ILE A 114 -1.42 13.22 13.88
N ARG A 115 -1.52 14.52 13.56
CA ARG A 115 -2.76 15.12 13.07
C ARG A 115 -3.09 14.55 11.70
N LEU A 116 -4.33 14.09 11.50
CA LEU A 116 -4.79 13.50 10.24
C LEU A 116 -4.63 14.49 9.08
N GLU A 117 -4.84 15.79 9.34
CA GLU A 117 -4.68 16.85 8.35
C GLU A 117 -3.22 17.03 7.93
N ALA A 118 -2.27 16.84 8.87
CA ALA A 118 -0.85 16.83 8.54
C ALA A 118 -0.48 15.57 7.74
N PHE A 119 -1.11 14.44 8.04
CA PHE A 119 -0.92 13.17 7.31
C PHE A 119 -1.40 13.27 5.88
N GLN A 120 -2.62 13.73 5.66
CA GLN A 120 -3.21 13.94 4.33
C GLN A 120 -2.43 14.99 3.51
N ALA A 121 -1.88 16.02 4.16
CA ALA A 121 -1.04 17.00 3.49
C ALA A 121 0.39 16.49 3.18
N GLY A 122 0.73 15.24 3.50
CA GLY A 122 2.10 14.70 3.38
C GLY A 122 3.11 15.36 4.32
N ARG A 123 2.63 16.08 5.34
CA ARG A 123 3.42 16.77 6.37
C ARG A 123 3.51 16.00 7.67
N ALA A 124 2.94 14.80 7.75
CA ALA A 124 3.04 13.95 8.92
C ALA A 124 4.47 13.45 9.07
N VAL A 125 5.11 13.93 10.12
CA VAL A 125 6.37 13.37 10.60
C VAL A 125 6.03 12.46 11.76
N SER A 126 5.95 11.15 11.51
CA SER A 126 5.94 10.19 12.61
C SER A 126 7.33 10.24 13.26
N ARG A 127 7.43 10.90 14.42
CA ARG A 127 8.71 11.03 15.15
C ARG A 127 9.12 9.72 15.83
N ARG A 128 8.23 8.73 15.92
CA ARG A 128 8.48 7.44 16.56
C ARG A 128 8.00 6.30 15.67
N TYR A 129 8.96 5.62 15.03
CA TYR A 129 8.70 4.34 14.40
C TYR A 129 8.58 3.26 15.48
N ARG A 130 7.44 2.56 15.52
CA ARG A 130 7.19 1.49 16.51
C ARG A 130 8.19 0.35 16.38
N ASN A 131 8.50 -0.04 15.13
CA ASN A 131 9.34 -1.20 14.82
C ASN A 131 10.70 -0.77 14.25
N ARG A 132 11.61 -0.25 15.07
CA ARG A 132 12.92 0.22 14.58
C ARG A 132 13.74 -0.86 13.85
N ARG A 133 13.71 -2.10 14.34
CA ARG A 133 14.37 -3.27 13.71
C ARG A 133 13.81 -3.61 12.33
N ILE A 134 12.50 -3.47 12.13
CA ILE A 134 11.87 -3.70 10.82
C ILE A 134 12.29 -2.61 9.83
N GLY A 135 12.61 -1.41 10.32
CA GLY A 135 13.01 -0.29 9.45
C GLY A 135 14.45 -0.36 9.02
N GLU A 136 15.30 -0.95 9.87
CA GLU A 136 16.65 -1.35 9.49
C GLU A 136 16.58 -2.50 8.47
N PHE A 137 15.68 -3.48 8.68
CA PHE A 137 15.44 -4.59 7.73
C PHE A 137 14.86 -4.16 6.37
N LEU A 138 13.91 -3.22 6.33
CA LEU A 138 13.34 -2.70 5.07
C LEU A 138 14.31 -1.81 4.29
N LYS A 139 15.28 -1.18 4.97
CA LYS A 139 16.40 -0.49 4.33
C LYS A 139 17.39 -1.47 3.69
N GLU A 140 17.59 -2.64 4.29
CA GLU A 140 18.43 -3.71 3.73
C GLU A 140 17.82 -4.37 2.48
N LEU A 141 16.50 -4.23 2.26
CA LEU A 141 15.81 -4.75 1.08
C LEU A 141 15.78 -3.77 -0.11
N ASP A 142 16.44 -2.60 -0.02
CA ASP A 142 16.35 -1.49 -0.99
C ASP A 142 14.90 -0.99 -1.29
N LEU A 143 13.92 -1.38 -0.47
CA LEU A 143 12.50 -1.07 -0.68
C LEU A 143 12.09 0.33 -0.17
N THR A 144 12.97 1.07 0.53
CA THR A 144 12.66 2.42 1.04
C THR A 144 13.83 3.39 0.91
N GLU A 145 13.62 4.52 0.23
CA GLU A 145 14.65 5.55 0.01
C GLU A 145 14.91 6.45 1.25
N GLY A 146 14.18 6.29 2.36
CA GLY A 146 14.42 7.11 3.55
C GLY A 146 13.24 7.19 4.51
N ARG A 147 13.47 7.92 5.61
CA ARG A 147 12.45 8.19 6.64
C ARG A 147 11.55 9.35 6.19
N SER A 148 10.23 9.19 6.30
CA SER A 148 9.22 10.26 6.12
C SER A 148 9.01 10.78 4.68
N THR A 149 9.41 10.03 3.65
CA THR A 149 9.19 10.39 2.24
C THR A 149 7.97 9.71 1.61
N GLY A 150 7.37 8.73 2.28
CA GLY A 150 6.38 7.85 1.67
C GLY A 150 5.09 8.54 1.23
N ILE A 151 4.42 9.27 2.12
CA ILE A 151 3.17 9.97 1.76
C ILE A 151 3.40 11.02 0.66
N PRO A 152 4.43 11.92 0.75
CA PRO A 152 4.76 12.81 -0.36
C PRO A 152 5.02 12.09 -1.69
N LYS A 153 5.67 10.92 -1.66
CA LYS A 153 5.92 10.11 -2.86
C LYS A 153 4.63 9.57 -3.45
N ILE A 154 3.71 9.04 -2.64
CA ILE A 154 2.39 8.60 -3.09
C ILE A 154 1.64 9.77 -3.75
N LEU A 155 1.54 10.92 -3.07
CA LEU A 155 0.86 12.11 -3.60
C LEU A 155 1.45 12.56 -4.94
N LYS A 156 2.78 12.63 -5.04
CA LYS A 156 3.50 13.03 -6.26
C LYS A 156 3.22 12.05 -7.41
N VAL A 157 3.33 10.74 -7.16
CA VAL A 157 3.13 9.70 -8.17
C VAL A 157 1.68 9.68 -8.66
N MET A 158 0.72 9.81 -7.74
CA MET A 158 -0.70 9.87 -8.08
C MET A 158 -1.03 11.08 -8.95
N ALA A 159 -0.51 12.26 -8.58
CA ALA A 159 -0.66 13.48 -9.35
C ALA A 159 0.00 13.41 -10.74
N ALA A 160 1.21 12.84 -10.83
CA ALA A 160 1.93 12.69 -12.09
C ALA A 160 1.24 11.69 -13.03
N ASN A 161 0.64 10.63 -12.48
CA ASN A 161 -0.24 9.76 -13.26
C ASN A 161 -1.46 10.56 -13.72
N GLY A 162 -2.04 11.40 -12.84
CA GLY A 162 -3.33 12.07 -13.04
C GLY A 162 -4.49 11.27 -12.45
N SER A 163 -4.20 10.43 -11.45
CA SER A 163 -5.20 9.69 -10.67
C SER A 163 -5.83 10.60 -9.60
N PRO A 164 -7.01 10.24 -9.06
CA PRO A 164 -7.57 10.92 -7.89
C PRO A 164 -6.59 10.95 -6.72
N ALA A 165 -6.66 11.98 -5.88
CA ALA A 165 -5.81 12.05 -4.69
C ALA A 165 -6.08 10.84 -3.78
N PRO A 166 -5.03 10.21 -3.22
CA PRO A 166 -5.20 9.13 -2.27
C PRO A 166 -5.90 9.63 -1.00
N LEU A 167 -6.77 8.79 -0.43
CA LEU A 167 -7.41 9.06 0.86
C LEU A 167 -6.67 8.32 1.95
N PHE A 168 -6.38 9.04 3.04
CA PHE A 168 -5.80 8.49 4.24
C PHE A 168 -6.76 8.73 5.39
N GLU A 169 -7.28 7.65 5.97
CA GLU A 169 -8.26 7.71 7.05
C GLU A 169 -7.83 6.84 8.24
N SER A 170 -8.18 7.32 9.43
CA SER A 170 -8.16 6.51 10.65
C SER A 170 -9.48 6.73 11.36
N TYR A 171 -10.32 5.70 11.37
CA TYR A 171 -11.54 5.71 12.14
C TYR A 171 -11.12 5.51 13.61
N ALA A 172 -11.25 6.52 14.47
CA ALA A 172 -11.03 6.48 15.93
C ALA A 172 -9.96 5.51 16.55
N ARG A 173 -10.17 5.09 17.80
CA ARG A 173 -9.13 4.51 18.67
C ARG A 173 -8.97 3.01 18.38
N GLY A 174 -7.81 2.62 17.87
CA GLY A 174 -7.46 1.21 17.68
C GLY A 174 -7.96 0.62 16.36
N GLU A 175 -8.54 1.43 15.48
CA GLU A 175 -9.00 0.97 14.17
C GLU A 175 -7.89 1.13 13.11
N PRO A 176 -8.03 0.49 11.94
CA PRO A 176 -6.93 0.33 11.02
C PRO A 176 -6.60 1.63 10.29
N MET A 177 -5.34 1.79 9.92
CA MET A 177 -4.95 2.80 8.93
C MET A 177 -5.51 2.38 7.59
N LEU A 178 -6.26 3.25 6.94
CA LEU A 178 -6.77 3.07 5.59
C LEU A 178 -5.98 3.94 4.62
N THR A 179 -5.37 3.31 3.62
CA THR A 179 -4.81 4.01 2.45
C THR A 179 -5.59 3.58 1.22
N ALA A 180 -6.43 4.47 0.68
CA ALA A 180 -7.12 4.25 -0.58
C ALA A 180 -6.41 4.99 -1.71
N VAL A 181 -6.02 4.24 -2.72
CA VAL A 181 -5.44 4.72 -3.97
C VAL A 181 -6.57 4.70 -5.00
N GLY A 182 -6.98 5.88 -5.48
CA GLY A 182 -8.02 6.00 -6.50
C GLY A 182 -7.57 5.43 -7.84
N GLY A 183 -8.39 4.55 -8.40
CA GLY A 183 -8.22 3.95 -9.71
C GLY A 183 -8.61 4.94 -10.81
N ARG A 184 -8.08 4.71 -12.01
CA ARG A 184 -8.68 5.23 -13.25
C ARG A 184 -9.23 4.07 -14.06
N GLY A 185 -10.50 4.18 -14.44
CA GLY A 185 -11.19 3.27 -15.35
C GLY A 185 -10.62 3.30 -16.77
#